data_AF-A0A9P0MDI9-F1
#
_entry.id   AF-A0A9P0MDI9-F1
#
_cell.length_a   1.000
_cell.length_b   1.000
_cell.length_c   1.000
_cell.angle_alpha   90.00
_cell.angle_beta   90.00
_cell.angle_gamma   90.00
#
_symmetry.space_group_name_H-M   'P 1'
#
loop_
_entity.id
_entity.type
_entity.pdbx_description
1 polymer ?
#
loop_
_entity_poly.entity_id
_entity_poly.type
_entity_poly.pdbx_seq_one_letter_code
_entity_poly.pdbx_strand_id
1 'polypeptide(L)'
;MANETATVQLKNGTVVKVRGCKPAMGYSFAAGTTDGPGEFDFTQATNTTNPFWNLVRDFIFPPSPQDVACHAPKPILIMSGAIKLPYEWQPDVVPTQVVKIGNAFLTAVPGELTTMSGRRMRDAVRQQVIAEGGPSDPKVVVTGLSNMYSSYIATPEEYQLQRYEGASTIFGPHTLTIYLKKYRQLVTAMLKGTKIDVGPLPYQFPNQLISLVPPVLFDLAGWFNNFGDCTQQPPGVVHVGDTVSVKFISGHPRNNLLQEDTFLKVERQTDDKSKWEVVATDSSWETRFVWRRTAALKAGSEVEITWEIKDSVPEGRYRIRHFGHYKYIFGGVYPYEGTTRTFLVQKKQSYM
;
A
#
# COMPACT_ATOMS: atom_id res chain seq x y z
N MET A 1 16.95 -8.25 -12.87
CA MET A 1 17.15 -9.42 -11.96
C MET A 1 17.46 -10.72 -12.68
N ALA A 2 16.76 -11.09 -13.77
CA ALA A 2 16.95 -12.39 -14.45
C ALA A 2 18.37 -12.68 -15.00
N ASN A 3 19.15 -11.63 -15.27
CA ASN A 3 20.53 -11.73 -15.74
C ASN A 3 21.56 -11.67 -14.60
N GLU A 4 21.11 -11.46 -13.37
CA GLU A 4 21.97 -11.40 -12.20
C GLU A 4 22.29 -12.79 -11.68
N THR A 5 23.50 -12.94 -11.18
CA THR A 5 24.00 -14.21 -10.65
C THR A 5 24.65 -14.01 -9.29
N ALA A 6 24.60 -15.04 -8.46
CA ALA A 6 25.28 -15.07 -7.17
C ALA A 6 25.93 -16.44 -6.95
N THR A 7 26.77 -16.54 -5.94
CA THR A 7 27.36 -17.82 -5.51
C THR A 7 26.73 -18.24 -4.19
N VAL A 8 26.44 -19.53 -4.06
CA VAL A 8 25.92 -20.14 -2.83
C VAL A 8 26.81 -21.34 -2.49
N GLN A 9 27.19 -21.44 -1.22
CA GLN A 9 27.85 -22.64 -0.71
C GLN A 9 26.79 -23.61 -0.20
N LEU A 10 26.76 -24.80 -0.77
CA LEU A 10 25.86 -25.88 -0.36
C LEU A 10 26.36 -26.53 0.94
N LYS A 11 25.50 -27.33 1.59
CA LYS A 11 25.83 -28.03 2.85
C LYS A 11 27.05 -28.95 2.74
N ASN A 12 27.30 -29.49 1.55
CA ASN A 12 28.46 -30.34 1.25
C ASN A 12 29.74 -29.54 0.95
N GLY A 13 29.71 -28.22 1.11
CA GLY A 13 30.84 -27.32 0.85
C GLY A 13 31.00 -26.89 -0.61
N THR A 14 30.25 -27.48 -1.55
CA THR A 14 30.33 -27.10 -2.97
C THR A 14 29.79 -25.70 -3.19
N VAL A 15 30.53 -24.87 -3.92
CA VAL A 15 30.08 -23.54 -4.34
C VAL A 15 29.42 -23.64 -5.71
N VAL A 16 28.16 -23.24 -5.79
CA VAL A 16 27.38 -23.23 -7.03
C VAL A 16 27.03 -21.81 -7.44
N LYS A 17 26.99 -21.56 -8.75
CA LYS A 17 26.52 -20.30 -9.31
C LYS A 17 25.01 -20.39 -9.53
N VAL A 18 24.27 -19.47 -8.94
CA VAL A 18 22.82 -19.35 -9.06
C VAL A 18 22.45 -18.10 -9.84
N ARG A 19 21.25 -18.07 -10.42
CA ARG A 19 20.75 -16.93 -11.21
C ARG A 19 19.33 -16.56 -10.82
N GLY A 20 18.94 -15.33 -11.13
CA GLY A 20 17.55 -14.89 -11.02
C GLY A 20 16.72 -15.42 -12.19
N CYS A 21 15.40 -15.44 -11.98
CA CYS A 21 14.41 -15.77 -13.01
C CYS A 21 13.75 -14.49 -13.54
N LYS A 22 13.05 -14.62 -14.68
CA LYS A 22 12.04 -13.63 -15.08
C LYS A 22 10.92 -13.59 -14.03
N PRO A 23 10.27 -12.44 -13.81
CA PRO A 23 9.24 -12.31 -12.80
C PRO A 23 8.09 -13.29 -13.05
N ALA A 24 7.64 -13.98 -12.00
CA ALA A 24 6.48 -14.84 -12.03
C ALA A 24 5.83 -15.00 -10.64
N MET A 25 4.50 -15.05 -10.61
CA MET A 25 3.70 -15.32 -9.41
C MET A 25 3.31 -16.78 -9.33
N GLY A 26 3.39 -17.36 -8.13
CA GLY A 26 2.95 -18.72 -7.85
C GLY A 26 1.46 -18.82 -7.58
N TYR A 27 0.91 -20.02 -7.50
CA TYR A 27 -0.51 -20.25 -7.19
C TYR A 27 -0.93 -19.62 -5.85
N SER A 28 -0.12 -19.78 -4.80
CA SER A 28 -0.43 -19.24 -3.48
C SER A 28 -0.46 -17.70 -3.42
N PHE A 29 -0.07 -16.98 -4.47
CA PHE A 29 -0.32 -15.55 -4.58
C PHE A 29 -1.83 -15.26 -4.55
N ALA A 30 -2.63 -16.04 -5.28
CA ALA A 30 -4.06 -15.85 -5.35
C ALA A 30 -4.80 -16.26 -4.05
N ALA A 31 -4.12 -16.97 -3.13
CA ALA A 31 -4.67 -17.36 -1.84
C ALA A 31 -4.69 -16.23 -0.80
N GLY A 32 -3.98 -15.12 -1.05
CA GLY A 32 -3.81 -14.02 -0.09
C GLY A 32 -3.20 -14.46 1.26
N THR A 33 -3.45 -13.68 2.30
CA THR A 33 -2.98 -13.96 3.68
C THR A 33 -4.13 -13.97 4.67
N THR A 34 -3.83 -14.19 5.96
CA THR A 34 -4.81 -14.02 7.03
C THR A 34 -5.26 -12.57 7.22
N ASP A 35 -4.47 -11.61 6.74
CA ASP A 35 -4.74 -10.17 6.86
C ASP A 35 -5.57 -9.62 5.68
N GLY A 36 -5.69 -10.43 4.63
CA GLY A 36 -6.42 -10.16 3.41
C GLY A 36 -6.55 -11.46 2.63
N PRO A 37 -7.58 -12.28 2.88
CA PRO A 37 -7.73 -13.56 2.22
C PRO A 37 -7.90 -13.33 0.72
N GLY A 38 -7.32 -14.25 -0.06
CA GLY A 38 -7.45 -14.24 -1.50
C GLY A 38 -8.88 -14.57 -1.97
N GLU A 39 -9.04 -14.60 -3.28
CA GLU A 39 -10.30 -14.98 -3.92
C GLU A 39 -10.22 -16.43 -4.42
N PHE A 40 -11.38 -17.05 -4.65
CA PHE A 40 -11.52 -18.44 -5.10
C PHE A 40 -10.97 -19.50 -4.11
N ASP A 41 -10.90 -20.76 -4.55
CA ASP A 41 -10.45 -21.91 -3.75
C ASP A 41 -8.92 -22.03 -3.64
N PHE A 42 -8.16 -20.94 -3.84
CA PHE A 42 -6.71 -20.97 -3.69
C PHE A 42 -6.30 -21.09 -2.22
N THR A 43 -5.37 -22.00 -1.93
CA THR A 43 -4.80 -22.18 -0.60
C THR A 43 -3.30 -21.90 -0.59
N GLN A 44 -2.79 -21.39 0.54
CA GLN A 44 -1.36 -21.20 0.72
C GLN A 44 -0.61 -22.53 0.82
N ALA A 45 0.71 -22.48 0.59
CA ALA A 45 1.59 -23.64 0.57
C ALA A 45 1.30 -24.62 -0.59
N THR A 46 0.67 -24.13 -1.66
CA THR A 46 0.46 -24.91 -2.88
C THR A 46 1.77 -25.04 -3.65
N ASN A 47 2.32 -26.26 -3.68
CA ASN A 47 3.52 -26.62 -4.45
C ASN A 47 3.23 -27.59 -5.62
N THR A 48 1.96 -27.95 -5.83
CA THR A 48 1.47 -28.79 -6.94
C THR A 48 0.73 -27.94 -7.96
N THR A 49 0.74 -28.36 -9.23
CA THR A 49 -0.01 -27.69 -10.29
C THR A 49 -1.48 -28.11 -10.30
N ASN A 50 -2.35 -27.30 -10.89
CA ASN A 50 -3.76 -27.61 -11.10
C ASN A 50 -4.06 -27.53 -12.61
N PRO A 51 -4.56 -28.61 -13.25
CA PRO A 51 -4.84 -28.62 -14.69
C PRO A 51 -5.79 -27.52 -15.17
N PHE A 52 -6.81 -27.16 -14.40
CA PHE A 52 -7.75 -26.10 -14.75
C PHE A 52 -7.08 -24.72 -14.76
N TRP A 53 -6.35 -24.38 -13.69
CA TRP A 53 -5.65 -23.10 -13.61
C TRP A 53 -4.48 -23.01 -14.59
N ASN A 54 -3.84 -24.14 -14.92
CA ASN A 54 -2.88 -24.19 -16.03
C ASN A 54 -3.55 -23.84 -17.36
N LEU A 55 -4.73 -24.39 -17.66
CA LEU A 55 -5.45 -24.08 -18.91
C LEU A 55 -5.78 -22.58 -19.00
N VAL A 56 -6.26 -21.98 -17.91
CA VAL A 56 -6.56 -20.54 -17.85
C VAL A 56 -5.29 -19.69 -18.02
N ARG A 57 -4.19 -20.05 -17.36
CA ARG A 57 -2.88 -19.38 -17.52
C ARG A 57 -2.35 -19.51 -18.95
N ASP A 58 -2.36 -20.72 -19.49
CA ASP A 58 -1.74 -21.06 -20.78
C ASP A 58 -2.48 -20.43 -21.96
N PHE A 59 -3.76 -20.08 -21.77
CA PHE A 59 -4.52 -19.28 -22.73
C PHE A 59 -4.03 -17.84 -22.84
N ILE A 60 -3.42 -17.28 -21.79
CA ILE A 60 -2.96 -15.88 -21.77
C ILE A 60 -1.46 -15.83 -22.11
N PHE A 61 -0.57 -16.47 -21.33
CA PHE A 61 0.87 -16.58 -21.63
C PHE A 61 1.50 -17.82 -20.93
N PRO A 62 1.75 -18.93 -21.65
CA PRO A 62 2.26 -20.16 -21.03
C PRO A 62 3.73 -20.03 -20.60
N PRO A 63 4.11 -20.48 -19.40
CA PRO A 63 5.51 -20.51 -18.97
C PRO A 63 6.31 -21.52 -19.79
N SER A 64 7.53 -21.17 -20.19
CA SER A 64 8.43 -22.11 -20.86
C SER A 64 8.94 -23.18 -19.88
N PRO A 65 9.43 -24.33 -20.36
CA PRO A 65 10.08 -25.32 -19.50
C PRO A 65 11.25 -24.73 -18.68
N GLN A 66 11.97 -23.76 -19.25
CA GLN A 66 13.04 -23.04 -18.57
C GLN A 66 12.51 -22.15 -17.44
N ASP A 67 11.36 -21.50 -17.63
CA ASP A 67 10.72 -20.69 -16.58
C ASP A 67 10.28 -21.58 -15.41
N VAL A 68 9.63 -22.71 -15.72
CA VAL A 68 9.21 -23.71 -14.71
C VAL A 68 10.41 -24.24 -13.93
N ALA A 69 11.49 -24.61 -14.62
CA ALA A 69 12.71 -25.10 -13.97
C ALA A 69 13.38 -24.02 -13.10
N CYS A 70 13.40 -22.77 -13.55
CA CYS A 70 14.01 -21.66 -12.80
C CYS A 70 13.23 -21.36 -11.51
N HIS A 71 11.90 -21.41 -11.57
CA HIS A 71 11.02 -21.06 -10.46
C HIS A 71 10.77 -22.19 -9.48
N ALA A 72 11.15 -23.43 -9.79
CA ALA A 72 10.92 -24.59 -8.95
C ALA A 72 11.30 -24.32 -7.47
N PRO A 73 10.45 -24.75 -6.50
CA PRO A 73 9.26 -25.59 -6.65
C PRO A 73 7.95 -24.80 -6.91
N LYS A 74 8.01 -23.50 -7.21
CA LYS A 74 6.81 -22.67 -7.41
C LYS A 74 5.99 -23.16 -8.61
N PRO A 75 4.70 -23.52 -8.43
CA PRO A 75 3.77 -23.68 -9.54
C PRO A 75 3.40 -22.29 -10.06
N ILE A 76 3.87 -21.92 -11.25
CA ILE A 76 3.64 -20.60 -11.85
C ILE A 76 2.15 -20.43 -12.19
N LEU A 77 1.49 -19.45 -11.58
CA LEU A 77 0.14 -19.00 -11.93
C LEU A 77 0.18 -17.92 -13.02
N ILE A 78 1.07 -16.94 -12.87
CA ILE A 78 1.20 -15.81 -13.81
C ILE A 78 2.68 -15.66 -14.18
N MET A 79 3.01 -15.88 -15.45
CA MET A 79 4.35 -15.65 -16.00
C MET A 79 4.52 -14.17 -16.42
N SER A 80 4.39 -13.27 -15.46
CA SER A 80 4.33 -11.81 -15.67
C SER A 80 5.50 -11.24 -16.47
N GLY A 81 6.71 -11.80 -16.34
CA GLY A 81 7.90 -11.39 -17.10
C GLY A 81 7.86 -11.73 -18.59
N ALA A 82 6.93 -12.58 -19.02
CA ALA A 82 6.66 -12.83 -20.44
C ALA A 82 5.65 -11.83 -21.03
N ILE A 83 4.93 -11.06 -20.19
CA ILE A 83 3.85 -10.16 -20.60
C ILE A 83 4.42 -8.77 -20.86
N LYS A 84 4.36 -8.33 -22.12
CA LYS A 84 4.84 -7.01 -22.56
C LYS A 84 3.74 -6.12 -23.17
N LEU A 85 2.54 -6.65 -23.39
CA LEU A 85 1.41 -5.93 -23.96
C LEU A 85 0.21 -5.92 -22.98
N PRO A 86 -0.50 -4.79 -22.83
CA PRO A 86 -0.17 -3.47 -23.39
C PRO A 86 1.09 -2.84 -22.76
N TYR A 87 1.49 -3.29 -21.56
CA TYR A 87 2.66 -2.84 -20.82
C TYR A 87 3.34 -4.02 -20.10
N GLU A 88 4.51 -3.80 -19.50
CA GLU A 88 5.11 -4.78 -18.58
C GLU A 88 4.26 -4.91 -17.31
N TRP A 89 3.93 -6.15 -16.92
CA TRP A 89 3.10 -6.39 -15.74
C TRP A 89 3.89 -6.39 -14.43
N GLN A 90 5.18 -6.73 -14.47
CA GLN A 90 6.09 -6.69 -13.34
C GLN A 90 7.48 -6.23 -13.78
N PRO A 91 8.24 -5.53 -12.91
CA PRO A 91 9.52 -4.96 -13.29
C PRO A 91 10.60 -6.03 -13.48
N ASP A 92 11.31 -5.98 -14.61
CA ASP A 92 12.51 -6.80 -14.83
C ASP A 92 13.79 -6.16 -14.23
N VAL A 93 13.77 -4.84 -14.09
CA VAL A 93 14.83 -3.98 -13.56
C VAL A 93 14.34 -3.34 -12.26
N VAL A 94 15.11 -3.48 -11.18
CA VAL A 94 14.75 -2.98 -9.85
C VAL A 94 15.89 -2.13 -9.28
N PRO A 95 15.58 -1.01 -8.60
CA PRO A 95 16.59 -0.15 -7.99
C PRO A 95 17.09 -0.75 -6.68
N THR A 96 18.40 -0.69 -6.44
CA THR A 96 19.01 -1.02 -5.14
C THR A 96 19.81 0.17 -4.65
N GLN A 97 19.63 0.56 -3.38
CA GLN A 97 20.25 1.76 -2.83
C GLN A 97 20.62 1.56 -1.35
N VAL A 98 21.78 2.10 -0.97
CA VAL A 98 22.19 2.23 0.44
C VAL A 98 22.49 3.68 0.73
N VAL A 99 21.95 4.20 1.83
CA VAL A 99 22.24 5.55 2.33
C VAL A 99 22.99 5.43 3.65
N LYS A 100 24.11 6.13 3.78
CA LYS A 100 24.89 6.21 5.01
C LYS A 100 24.71 7.58 5.66
N ILE A 101 24.34 7.59 6.94
CA ILE A 101 24.24 8.80 7.78
C ILE A 101 25.03 8.53 9.06
N GLY A 102 26.23 9.10 9.16
CA GLY A 102 27.17 8.76 10.23
C GLY A 102 27.43 7.24 10.28
N ASN A 103 27.01 6.60 11.37
CA ASN A 103 27.14 5.15 11.60
C ASN A 103 25.88 4.34 11.23
N ALA A 104 24.82 5.00 10.74
CA ALA A 104 23.60 4.36 10.28
C ALA A 104 23.64 4.07 8.78
N PHE A 105 23.21 2.88 8.39
CA PHE A 105 23.14 2.38 7.01
C PHE A 105 21.71 1.96 6.71
N LEU A 106 21.03 2.73 5.88
CA LEU A 106 19.66 2.47 5.43
C LEU A 106 19.72 1.68 4.13
N THR A 107 19.20 0.46 4.12
CA THR A 107 19.12 -0.38 2.92
C THR A 107 17.73 -0.27 2.31
N ALA A 108 17.60 0.57 1.28
CA ALA A 108 16.37 0.81 0.55
C ALA A 108 16.08 -0.35 -0.39
N VAL A 109 15.13 -1.21 0.00
CA VAL A 109 14.78 -2.46 -0.67
C VAL A 109 13.45 -2.28 -1.43
N PRO A 110 13.41 -2.57 -2.74
CA PRO A 110 12.22 -2.36 -3.56
C PRO A 110 11.21 -3.51 -3.43
N GLY A 111 10.83 -3.86 -2.20
CA GLY A 111 9.90 -4.95 -1.93
C GLY A 111 9.76 -5.27 -0.45
N GLU A 112 9.11 -6.40 -0.18
CA GLU A 112 8.75 -6.86 1.17
C GLU A 112 9.63 -8.04 1.59
N LEU A 113 10.62 -7.77 2.43
CA LEU A 113 11.46 -8.81 3.01
C LEU A 113 10.70 -9.54 4.11
N THR A 114 10.70 -10.88 4.07
CA THR A 114 10.31 -11.68 5.24
C THR A 114 11.25 -11.39 6.41
N THR A 115 10.85 -11.81 7.61
CA THR A 115 11.65 -11.60 8.83
C THR A 115 13.07 -12.13 8.68
N MET A 116 13.26 -13.36 8.17
CA MET A 116 14.60 -13.91 8.02
C MET A 116 15.36 -13.31 6.86
N SER A 117 14.69 -12.94 5.77
CA SER A 117 15.34 -12.19 4.69
C SER A 117 15.88 -10.84 5.18
N GLY A 118 15.11 -10.11 6.00
CA GLY A 118 15.53 -8.86 6.61
C GLY A 118 16.69 -9.01 7.60
N ARG A 119 16.69 -10.08 8.41
CA ARG A 119 17.83 -10.41 9.30
C ARG A 119 19.10 -10.69 8.49
N ARG A 120 19.02 -11.56 7.48
CA ARG A 120 20.15 -11.87 6.58
C ARG A 120 20.67 -10.63 5.84
N MET A 121 19.78 -9.72 5.44
CA MET A 121 20.15 -8.44 4.82
C MET A 121 20.95 -7.56 5.78
N ARG A 122 20.44 -7.37 7.00
CA ARG A 122 21.13 -6.58 8.03
C ARG A 122 22.50 -7.14 8.36
N ASP A 123 22.60 -8.46 8.52
CA ASP A 123 23.86 -9.13 8.84
C ASP A 123 24.86 -9.04 7.69
N ALA A 124 24.41 -9.27 6.45
CA ALA A 124 25.27 -9.18 5.27
C ALA A 124 25.87 -7.79 5.10
N VAL A 125 25.05 -6.75 5.28
CA VAL A 125 25.50 -5.35 5.18
C VAL A 125 26.38 -4.98 6.37
N ARG A 126 26.01 -5.36 7.60
CA ARG A 126 26.84 -5.12 8.81
C ARG A 126 28.22 -5.72 8.65
N GLN A 127 28.31 -6.99 8.25
CA GLN A 127 29.56 -7.68 8.01
C GLN A 127 30.38 -7.00 6.91
N GLN A 128 29.74 -6.59 5.81
CA GLN A 128 30.44 -5.90 4.73
C GLN A 128 30.99 -4.53 5.18
N VAL A 129 30.23 -3.77 5.96
CA VAL A 129 30.69 -2.48 6.50
C VAL A 129 31.94 -2.67 7.34
N ILE A 130 31.94 -3.66 8.25
CA ILE A 130 33.09 -3.94 9.12
C ILE A 130 34.29 -4.42 8.28
N ALA A 131 34.06 -5.34 7.33
CA ALA A 131 35.11 -5.89 6.48
C ALA A 131 35.80 -4.84 5.61
N GLU A 132 35.09 -3.78 5.22
CA GLU A 132 35.59 -2.68 4.39
C GLU A 132 36.11 -1.49 5.22
N GLY A 133 36.41 -1.70 6.51
CA GLY A 133 37.00 -0.68 7.38
C GLY A 133 36.03 0.41 7.85
N GLY A 134 34.72 0.15 7.78
CA GLY A 134 33.69 1.00 8.36
C GLY A 134 33.63 0.91 9.90
N PRO A 135 32.61 1.53 10.53
CA PRO A 135 32.42 1.46 11.98
C PRO A 135 32.36 0.03 12.50
N SER A 136 32.89 -0.21 13.70
CA SER A 136 32.88 -1.53 14.35
C SER A 136 31.49 -1.98 14.80
N ASP A 137 30.58 -1.04 15.08
CA ASP A 137 29.16 -1.31 15.37
C ASP A 137 28.23 -0.47 14.48
N PRO A 138 28.08 -0.82 13.18
CA PRO A 138 27.20 -0.08 12.30
C PRO A 138 25.73 -0.42 12.59
N LYS A 139 24.86 0.58 12.53
CA LYS A 139 23.40 0.41 12.67
C LYS A 139 22.79 0.22 11.30
N VAL A 140 22.40 -1.02 10.97
CA VAL A 140 21.79 -1.35 9.68
C VAL A 140 20.28 -1.43 9.82
N VAL A 141 19.57 -0.62 9.03
CA VAL A 141 18.11 -0.56 8.99
C VAL A 141 17.64 -0.95 7.60
N VAL A 142 16.73 -1.92 7.54
CA VAL A 142 16.03 -2.27 6.31
C VAL A 142 14.87 -1.31 6.13
N THR A 143 14.90 -0.54 5.03
CA THR A 143 13.78 0.30 4.61
C THR A 143 13.12 -0.40 3.43
N GLY A 144 12.10 -1.20 3.71
CA GLY A 144 11.30 -1.89 2.68
C GLY A 144 10.45 -0.92 1.86
N LEU A 145 9.78 -1.44 0.82
CA LEU A 145 8.88 -0.68 -0.06
C LEU A 145 9.49 0.64 -0.59
N SER A 146 10.80 0.66 -0.82
CA SER A 146 11.52 1.87 -1.23
C SER A 146 11.73 1.92 -2.74
N ASN A 147 11.55 3.10 -3.34
CA ASN A 147 11.76 3.44 -4.76
C ASN A 147 10.82 2.75 -5.77
N MET A 148 10.65 1.42 -5.67
CA MET A 148 9.81 0.61 -6.55
C MET A 148 9.25 -0.58 -5.77
N TYR A 149 8.15 -1.16 -6.23
CA TYR A 149 7.59 -2.38 -5.66
C TYR A 149 7.84 -3.59 -6.57
N SER A 150 8.56 -4.59 -6.06
CA SER A 150 8.84 -5.88 -6.72
C SER A 150 8.34 -7.08 -5.91
N SER A 151 7.24 -6.88 -5.18
CA SER A 151 6.60 -7.91 -4.36
C SER A 151 7.49 -8.41 -3.22
N TYR A 152 7.39 -9.70 -2.87
CA TYR A 152 8.03 -10.27 -1.68
C TYR A 152 9.45 -10.76 -1.96
N ILE A 153 10.25 -10.84 -0.89
CA ILE A 153 11.56 -11.47 -0.89
C ILE A 153 11.62 -12.44 0.30
N ALA A 154 11.32 -13.71 0.01
CA ALA A 154 11.52 -14.81 0.94
C ALA A 154 12.97 -15.34 0.90
N THR A 155 13.39 -15.96 2.00
CA THR A 155 14.61 -16.76 2.00
C THR A 155 14.46 -17.97 1.08
N PRO A 156 15.55 -18.56 0.55
CA PRO A 156 15.45 -19.78 -0.26
C PRO A 156 14.70 -20.91 0.45
N GLU A 157 14.80 -20.99 1.78
CA GLU A 157 14.15 -21.98 2.63
C GLU A 157 12.65 -21.73 2.78
N GLU A 158 12.26 -20.48 3.10
CA GLU A 158 10.85 -20.08 3.13
C GLU A 158 10.19 -20.23 1.75
N TYR A 159 10.94 -19.93 0.68
CA TYR A 159 10.47 -20.08 -0.70
C TYR A 159 10.07 -21.53 -1.01
N GLN A 160 10.74 -22.54 -0.45
CA GLN A 160 10.38 -23.94 -0.70
C GLN A 160 8.97 -24.29 -0.23
N LEU A 161 8.48 -23.60 0.80
CA LEU A 161 7.14 -23.85 1.35
C LEU A 161 6.03 -23.31 0.46
N GLN A 162 6.32 -22.34 -0.43
CA GLN A 162 5.35 -21.74 -1.34
C GLN A 162 4.06 -21.26 -0.64
N ARG A 163 4.19 -20.67 0.55
CA ARG A 163 3.15 -19.77 1.11
C ARG A 163 3.04 -18.49 0.27
N TYR A 164 2.15 -17.57 0.65
CA TYR A 164 1.90 -16.34 -0.11
C TYR A 164 3.20 -15.59 -0.46
N GLU A 165 4.09 -15.38 0.51
CA GLU A 165 5.34 -14.62 0.32
C GLU A 165 6.34 -15.36 -0.58
N GLY A 166 6.37 -16.70 -0.49
CA GLY A 166 7.19 -17.55 -1.36
C GLY A 166 6.68 -17.55 -2.80
N ALA A 167 5.36 -17.62 -2.99
CA ALA A 167 4.72 -17.52 -4.29
C ALA A 167 4.87 -16.12 -4.91
N SER A 168 4.86 -15.09 -4.08
CA SER A 168 5.07 -13.67 -4.45
C SER A 168 6.54 -13.26 -4.49
N THR A 169 7.49 -14.19 -4.33
CA THR A 169 8.93 -13.92 -4.53
C THR A 169 9.27 -14.05 -6.01
N ILE A 170 9.15 -12.94 -6.73
CA ILE A 170 8.94 -12.99 -8.19
C ILE A 170 10.17 -13.36 -9.01
N PHE A 171 11.40 -13.23 -8.50
CA PHE A 171 12.61 -13.58 -9.27
C PHE A 171 13.16 -14.98 -8.95
N GLY A 172 12.33 -15.83 -8.33
CA GLY A 172 12.66 -17.22 -8.04
C GLY A 172 13.36 -17.43 -6.69
N PRO A 173 13.83 -18.65 -6.38
CA PRO A 173 14.33 -19.05 -5.06
C PRO A 173 15.58 -18.27 -4.61
N HIS A 174 16.33 -17.69 -5.55
CA HIS A 174 17.58 -16.98 -5.29
C HIS A 174 17.44 -15.46 -5.28
N THR A 175 16.21 -14.94 -5.22
CA THR A 175 15.92 -13.51 -5.15
C THR A 175 16.69 -12.84 -4.00
N LEU A 176 16.58 -13.36 -2.77
CA LEU A 176 17.32 -12.83 -1.63
C LEU A 176 18.83 -12.91 -1.84
N THR A 177 19.35 -14.05 -2.29
CA THR A 177 20.79 -14.27 -2.49
C THR A 177 21.40 -13.19 -3.41
N ILE A 178 20.69 -12.85 -4.49
CA ILE A 178 21.13 -11.82 -5.44
C ILE A 178 21.07 -10.45 -4.79
N TYR A 179 20.01 -10.12 -4.05
CA TYR A 179 19.94 -8.87 -3.31
C TYR A 179 21.11 -8.75 -2.32
N LEU A 180 21.38 -9.77 -1.48
CA LEU A 180 22.50 -9.73 -0.54
C LEU A 180 23.84 -9.45 -1.23
N LYS A 181 24.08 -10.03 -2.42
CA LYS A 181 25.26 -9.72 -3.24
C LYS A 181 25.27 -8.25 -3.66
N LYS A 182 24.17 -7.73 -4.22
CA LYS A 182 24.08 -6.34 -4.68
C LYS A 182 24.28 -5.34 -3.54
N TYR A 183 23.67 -5.55 -2.39
CA TYR A 183 23.85 -4.64 -1.24
C TYR A 183 25.28 -4.67 -0.69
N ARG A 184 25.96 -5.83 -0.68
CA ARG A 184 27.39 -5.89 -0.36
C ARG A 184 28.23 -5.07 -1.34
N GLN A 185 27.97 -5.19 -2.64
CA GLN A 185 28.66 -4.41 -3.67
C GLN A 185 28.45 -2.90 -3.49
N LEU A 186 27.22 -2.47 -3.18
CA LEU A 186 26.91 -1.07 -2.89
C LEU A 186 27.67 -0.56 -1.67
N VAL A 187 27.73 -1.35 -0.59
CA VAL A 187 28.46 -0.99 0.63
C VAL A 187 29.95 -0.87 0.37
N THR A 188 30.56 -1.85 -0.29
CA THR A 188 31.96 -1.80 -0.69
C THR A 188 32.25 -0.54 -1.50
N ALA A 189 31.42 -0.27 -2.52
CA ALA A 189 31.65 0.86 -3.40
C ALA A 189 31.53 2.20 -2.68
N MET A 190 30.51 2.34 -1.82
CA MET A 190 30.29 3.52 -1.00
C MET A 190 31.44 3.78 -0.03
N LEU A 191 31.97 2.75 0.65
CA LEU A 191 33.06 2.92 1.61
C LEU A 191 34.42 3.14 0.93
N LYS A 192 34.64 2.57 -0.26
CA LYS A 192 35.85 2.79 -1.07
C LYS A 192 35.80 4.04 -1.93
N GLY A 193 34.67 4.75 -2.00
CA GLY A 193 34.48 5.89 -2.88
C GLY A 193 34.54 5.53 -4.37
N THR A 194 34.25 4.29 -4.75
CA THR A 194 34.29 3.84 -6.15
C THR A 194 32.94 4.02 -6.82
N LYS A 195 32.93 4.43 -8.08
CA LYS A 195 31.71 4.49 -8.89
C LYS A 195 31.22 3.08 -9.24
N ILE A 196 29.91 2.91 -9.23
CA ILE A 196 29.22 1.71 -9.74
C ILE A 196 28.60 2.02 -11.10
N ASP A 197 28.44 1.00 -11.92
CA ASP A 197 27.62 1.09 -13.13
C ASP A 197 26.17 1.44 -12.74
N VAL A 198 25.56 2.36 -13.50
CA VAL A 198 24.16 2.77 -13.33
C VAL A 198 23.21 1.59 -13.61
N GLY A 199 23.65 0.65 -14.45
CA GLY A 199 22.84 -0.48 -14.86
C GLY A 199 21.74 -0.07 -15.85
N PRO A 200 20.88 -1.03 -16.25
CA PRO A 200 19.80 -0.76 -17.19
C PRO A 200 18.75 0.18 -16.57
N LEU A 201 18.13 1.00 -17.41
CA LEU A 201 17.00 1.83 -17.00
C LEU A 201 15.73 0.96 -16.89
N PRO A 202 14.82 1.28 -15.95
CA PRO A 202 13.52 0.62 -15.86
C PRO A 202 12.66 0.94 -17.09
N TYR A 203 11.66 0.09 -17.34
CA TYR A 203 10.68 0.32 -18.40
C TYR A 203 9.96 1.65 -18.22
N GLN A 204 9.87 2.42 -19.31
CA GLN A 204 9.18 3.70 -19.33
C GLN A 204 7.74 3.49 -19.81
N PHE A 205 6.79 3.64 -18.89
CA PHE A 205 5.37 3.63 -19.22
C PHE A 205 5.00 4.89 -20.02
N PRO A 206 4.00 4.82 -20.92
CA PRO A 206 3.48 6.03 -21.55
C PRO A 206 2.81 6.94 -20.52
N ASN A 207 2.74 8.23 -20.84
CA ASN A 207 2.13 9.24 -19.97
C ASN A 207 0.64 9.00 -19.68
N GLN A 208 -0.03 8.20 -20.50
CA GLN A 208 -1.42 7.82 -20.33
C GLN A 208 -1.57 6.30 -20.38
N LEU A 209 -2.07 5.75 -19.28
CA LEU A 209 -2.37 4.32 -19.15
C LEU A 209 -3.84 4.07 -19.41
N ILE A 210 -4.15 2.85 -19.87
CA ILE A 210 -5.52 2.37 -19.97
C ILE A 210 -6.09 2.27 -18.54
N SER A 211 -7.23 2.92 -18.32
CA SER A 211 -8.02 2.77 -17.10
C SER A 211 -9.41 2.24 -17.46
N LEU A 212 -9.79 1.13 -16.82
CA LEU A 212 -11.14 0.56 -16.94
C LEU A 212 -12.06 1.03 -15.80
N VAL A 213 -11.57 1.89 -14.90
CA VAL A 213 -12.37 2.47 -13.82
C VAL A 213 -13.18 3.63 -14.40
N PRO A 214 -14.54 3.55 -14.43
CA PRO A 214 -15.35 4.61 -15.01
C PRO A 214 -15.10 5.95 -14.30
N PRO A 215 -15.09 7.09 -15.02
CA PRO A 215 -15.03 8.40 -14.39
C PRO A 215 -16.33 8.72 -13.63
N VAL A 216 -16.31 9.76 -12.81
CA VAL A 216 -17.56 10.34 -12.30
C VAL A 216 -18.30 10.98 -13.47
N LEU A 217 -19.52 10.54 -13.75
CA LEU A 217 -20.32 11.08 -14.86
C LEU A 217 -20.92 12.44 -14.47
N PHE A 218 -21.71 12.46 -13.40
CA PHE A 218 -22.31 13.63 -12.77
C PHE A 218 -22.84 13.22 -11.38
N ASP A 219 -23.21 14.20 -10.56
CA ASP A 219 -23.85 14.00 -9.26
C ASP A 219 -25.20 14.71 -9.21
N LEU A 220 -26.13 14.19 -8.41
CA LEU A 220 -27.41 14.84 -8.14
C LEU A 220 -27.67 14.90 -6.63
N ALA A 221 -28.15 16.04 -6.14
CA ALA A 221 -28.53 16.22 -4.74
C ALA A 221 -29.90 15.58 -4.38
N GLY A 222 -30.60 15.02 -5.38
CA GLY A 222 -31.98 14.57 -5.23
C GLY A 222 -32.99 15.70 -5.43
N TRP A 223 -34.27 15.40 -5.19
CA TRP A 223 -35.36 16.38 -5.39
C TRP A 223 -35.52 17.17 -4.10
N PHE A 224 -35.57 18.50 -4.22
CA PHE A 224 -35.75 19.46 -3.10
C PHE A 224 -34.59 19.56 -2.09
N ASN A 225 -33.42 19.00 -2.39
CA ASN A 225 -32.23 19.16 -1.56
C ASN A 225 -31.08 19.78 -2.36
N ASN A 226 -30.09 20.29 -1.63
CA ASN A 226 -28.82 20.79 -2.13
C ASN A 226 -27.66 19.93 -1.63
N PHE A 227 -26.53 19.98 -2.34
CA PHE A 227 -25.29 19.42 -1.81
C PHE A 227 -24.88 20.17 -0.54
N GLY A 228 -24.49 19.43 0.51
CA GLY A 228 -24.21 19.99 1.82
C GLY A 228 -25.40 20.00 2.78
N ASP A 229 -26.61 19.66 2.34
CA ASP A 229 -27.75 19.55 3.25
C ASP A 229 -27.55 18.40 4.24
N CYS A 230 -27.71 18.69 5.53
CA CYS A 230 -27.56 17.71 6.60
C CYS A 230 -28.89 16.96 6.83
N THR A 231 -28.95 15.72 6.36
CA THR A 231 -30.14 14.86 6.42
C THR A 231 -30.27 14.09 7.73
N GLN A 232 -29.16 13.90 8.46
CA GLN A 232 -29.15 13.36 9.82
C GLN A 232 -28.35 14.29 10.73
N GLN A 233 -29.06 14.99 11.61
CA GLN A 233 -28.48 15.94 12.56
C GLN A 233 -27.98 15.23 13.83
N PRO A 234 -26.96 15.77 14.53
CA PRO A 234 -26.48 15.21 15.79
C PRO A 234 -27.53 15.40 16.91
N PRO A 235 -27.53 14.56 17.97
CA PRO A 235 -28.29 14.82 19.19
C PRO A 235 -27.94 16.19 19.78
N GLY A 236 -28.87 16.84 20.49
CA GLY A 236 -28.62 18.18 21.05
C GLY A 236 -27.59 18.20 22.19
N VAL A 237 -27.49 17.09 22.91
CA VAL A 237 -26.50 16.85 23.97
C VAL A 237 -25.94 15.45 23.77
N VAL A 238 -24.63 15.32 23.89
CA VAL A 238 -23.86 14.08 23.81
C VAL A 238 -22.81 14.08 24.91
N HIS A 239 -22.34 12.91 25.28
CA HIS A 239 -21.40 12.78 26.38
C HIS A 239 -20.04 12.28 25.90
N VAL A 240 -19.02 12.54 26.70
CA VAL A 240 -17.72 11.88 26.59
C VAL A 240 -17.93 10.35 26.59
N GLY A 241 -17.27 9.68 25.64
CA GLY A 241 -17.41 8.27 25.32
C GLY A 241 -18.51 7.94 24.30
N ASP A 242 -19.33 8.91 23.89
CA ASP A 242 -20.33 8.71 22.84
C ASP A 242 -19.71 8.91 21.44
N THR A 243 -20.35 8.31 20.42
CA THR A 243 -20.00 8.55 19.01
C THR A 243 -21.13 9.31 18.33
N VAL A 244 -20.83 10.51 17.85
CA VAL A 244 -21.76 11.34 17.07
C VAL A 244 -21.75 10.86 15.63
N SER A 245 -22.93 10.58 15.03
CA SER A 245 -23.08 10.25 13.60
C SER A 245 -24.02 11.25 12.93
N VAL A 246 -23.55 11.85 11.83
CA VAL A 246 -24.29 12.82 11.03
C VAL A 246 -24.19 12.48 9.56
N LYS A 247 -25.20 12.84 8.77
CA LYS A 247 -25.23 12.58 7.33
C LYS A 247 -25.49 13.83 6.53
N PHE A 248 -24.83 13.90 5.38
CA PHE A 248 -24.97 14.99 4.41
C PHE A 248 -25.18 14.46 3.01
N ILE A 249 -25.94 15.20 2.22
CA ILE A 249 -25.99 14.99 0.76
C ILE A 249 -24.66 15.44 0.17
N SER A 250 -24.03 14.56 -0.61
CA SER A 250 -22.64 14.69 -1.03
C SER A 250 -22.47 14.41 -2.51
N GLY A 251 -21.54 15.11 -3.16
CA GLY A 251 -20.98 14.71 -4.45
C GLY A 251 -19.99 13.54 -4.30
N HIS A 252 -19.52 12.95 -5.40
CA HIS A 252 -18.51 11.90 -5.36
C HIS A 252 -17.11 12.46 -4.98
N PRO A 253 -16.40 11.89 -3.99
CA PRO A 253 -15.07 12.35 -3.57
C PRO A 253 -13.99 12.35 -4.65
N ARG A 254 -14.21 11.63 -5.77
CA ARG A 254 -13.29 11.61 -6.91
C ARG A 254 -13.33 12.89 -7.75
N ASN A 255 -14.31 13.78 -7.51
CA ASN A 255 -14.38 15.07 -8.19
C ASN A 255 -13.26 16.01 -7.77
N ASN A 256 -12.85 15.96 -6.50
CA ASN A 256 -11.73 16.73 -5.96
C ASN A 256 -11.21 16.01 -4.71
N LEU A 257 -9.90 15.75 -4.67
CA LEU A 257 -9.24 15.04 -3.56
C LEU A 257 -9.15 15.89 -2.28
N LEU A 258 -9.36 17.21 -2.38
CA LEU A 258 -9.15 18.17 -1.29
C LEU A 258 -7.74 18.03 -0.69
N GLN A 259 -6.73 17.91 -1.56
CA GLN A 259 -5.33 17.78 -1.14
C GLN A 259 -4.91 18.98 -0.28
N GLU A 260 -4.30 18.72 0.88
CA GLU A 260 -3.95 19.71 1.91
C GLU A 260 -5.16 20.45 2.54
N ASP A 261 -6.37 19.95 2.36
CA ASP A 261 -7.60 20.38 3.05
C ASP A 261 -8.31 19.16 3.65
N THR A 262 -9.61 19.23 3.94
CA THR A 262 -10.36 18.14 4.59
C THR A 262 -11.81 18.06 4.12
N PHE A 263 -12.35 16.83 4.04
CA PHE A 263 -13.77 16.58 3.76
C PHE A 263 -14.69 16.88 4.97
N LEU A 264 -14.12 16.99 6.17
CA LEU A 264 -14.89 17.32 7.39
C LEU A 264 -14.10 18.15 8.41
N LYS A 265 -14.82 18.97 9.18
CA LYS A 265 -14.26 19.65 10.36
C LYS A 265 -15.21 19.45 11.54
N VAL A 266 -14.68 19.01 12.66
CA VAL A 266 -15.34 19.15 13.97
C VAL A 266 -14.85 20.46 14.55
N GLU A 267 -15.80 21.34 14.87
CA GLU A 267 -15.49 22.67 15.36
C GLU A 267 -16.10 22.90 16.73
N ARG A 268 -15.31 23.47 17.65
CA ARG A 268 -15.74 23.91 18.98
C ARG A 268 -15.99 25.42 18.97
N GLN A 269 -17.09 25.85 19.55
CA GLN A 269 -17.35 27.27 19.76
C GLN A 269 -16.43 27.80 20.86
N THR A 270 -15.75 28.92 20.60
CA THR A 270 -14.89 29.56 21.61
C THR A 270 -15.71 30.43 22.57
N ASP A 271 -15.05 31.00 23.59
CA ASP A 271 -15.70 31.93 24.53
C ASP A 271 -16.31 33.15 23.82
N ASP A 272 -15.67 33.58 22.74
CA ASP A 272 -16.27 34.46 21.75
C ASP A 272 -17.24 33.62 20.91
N LYS A 273 -18.53 33.68 21.26
CA LYS A 273 -19.61 32.90 20.64
C LYS A 273 -19.71 33.03 19.11
N SER A 274 -19.04 34.01 18.50
CA SER A 274 -18.98 34.17 17.04
C SER A 274 -17.90 33.32 16.37
N LYS A 275 -16.93 32.80 17.13
CA LYS A 275 -15.75 32.09 16.63
C LYS A 275 -15.82 30.59 16.87
N TRP A 276 -15.26 29.86 15.93
CA TRP A 276 -15.19 28.40 15.91
C TRP A 276 -13.74 27.98 15.71
N GLU A 277 -13.28 27.04 16.53
CA GLU A 277 -11.96 26.45 16.47
C GLU A 277 -12.07 25.01 15.96
N VAL A 278 -11.23 24.64 15.00
CA VAL A 278 -11.19 23.27 14.48
C VAL A 278 -10.48 22.37 15.49
N VAL A 279 -11.18 21.35 15.97
CA VAL A 279 -10.64 20.38 16.95
C VAL A 279 -10.34 19.02 16.33
N ALA A 280 -10.96 18.68 15.20
CA ALA A 280 -10.67 17.46 14.44
C ALA A 280 -11.02 17.64 12.96
N THR A 281 -10.33 16.88 12.11
CA THR A 281 -10.46 16.82 10.64
C THR A 281 -10.62 15.36 10.20
N ASP A 282 -10.69 15.07 8.90
CA ASP A 282 -10.73 13.70 8.37
C ASP A 282 -9.41 12.92 8.56
N SER A 283 -8.32 13.59 8.89
CA SER A 283 -7.04 12.99 9.29
C SER A 283 -6.96 12.62 10.77
N SER A 284 -7.95 13.01 11.58
CA SER A 284 -7.99 12.73 13.02
C SER A 284 -8.49 11.31 13.30
N TRP A 285 -7.84 10.59 14.23
CA TRP A 285 -8.14 9.16 14.47
C TRP A 285 -9.57 8.90 14.98
N GLU A 286 -10.18 9.86 15.65
CA GLU A 286 -11.54 9.79 16.17
C GLU A 286 -12.63 10.11 15.15
N THR A 287 -12.29 10.54 13.93
CA THR A 287 -13.28 10.86 12.91
C THR A 287 -13.33 9.79 11.82
N ARG A 288 -14.48 9.61 11.18
CA ARG A 288 -14.61 8.80 9.96
C ARG A 288 -15.41 9.55 8.91
N PHE A 289 -15.01 9.38 7.66
CA PHE A 289 -15.71 9.85 6.47
C PHE A 289 -16.11 8.63 5.65
N VAL A 290 -17.41 8.36 5.54
CA VAL A 290 -17.93 7.20 4.79
C VAL A 290 -18.88 7.67 3.71
N TRP A 291 -18.41 7.71 2.47
CA TRP A 291 -19.24 8.03 1.31
C TRP A 291 -20.00 6.80 0.80
N ARG A 292 -21.28 6.96 0.49
CA ARG A 292 -22.13 5.91 -0.08
C ARG A 292 -22.96 6.43 -1.26
N ARG A 293 -23.10 5.59 -2.28
CA ARG A 293 -24.08 5.81 -3.35
C ARG A 293 -25.45 5.39 -2.84
N THR A 294 -26.42 6.31 -2.78
CA THR A 294 -27.76 6.02 -2.24
C THR A 294 -28.72 5.50 -3.29
N ALA A 295 -28.56 5.90 -4.56
CA ALA A 295 -29.31 5.33 -5.68
C ALA A 295 -28.53 5.50 -6.99
N ALA A 296 -28.10 4.39 -7.60
CA ALA A 296 -27.28 4.38 -8.82
C ALA A 296 -27.95 5.11 -10.00
N LEU A 297 -29.27 4.94 -10.20
CA LEU A 297 -30.02 5.58 -11.28
C LEU A 297 -30.35 7.04 -11.04
N LYS A 298 -30.32 7.51 -9.78
CA LYS A 298 -30.59 8.91 -9.43
C LYS A 298 -29.31 9.71 -9.19
N ALA A 299 -28.13 9.13 -9.40
CA ALA A 299 -26.82 9.71 -9.10
C ALA A 299 -26.72 10.38 -7.71
N GLY A 300 -27.57 9.98 -6.77
CA GLY A 300 -27.61 10.50 -5.41
C GLY A 300 -26.55 9.83 -4.56
N SER A 301 -25.89 10.62 -3.72
CA SER A 301 -24.93 10.11 -2.75
C SER A 301 -25.01 10.87 -1.44
N GLU A 302 -24.60 10.17 -0.39
CA GLU A 302 -24.48 10.73 0.95
C GLU A 302 -23.09 10.47 1.50
N VAL A 303 -22.69 11.28 2.47
CA VAL A 303 -21.59 10.96 3.38
C VAL A 303 -22.16 10.79 4.78
N GLU A 304 -21.72 9.75 5.47
CA GLU A 304 -21.82 9.63 6.91
C GLU A 304 -20.49 10.07 7.54
N ILE A 305 -20.56 11.06 8.43
CA ILE A 305 -19.43 11.51 9.24
C ILE A 305 -19.68 11.06 10.68
N THR A 306 -18.71 10.35 11.26
CA THR A 306 -18.74 9.99 12.67
C THR A 306 -17.61 10.64 13.44
N TRP A 307 -17.86 11.02 14.69
CA TRP A 307 -16.85 11.54 15.61
C TRP A 307 -16.98 10.88 16.99
N GLU A 308 -15.92 10.19 17.41
CA GLU A 308 -15.79 9.58 18.74
C GLU A 308 -15.30 10.62 19.75
N ILE A 309 -16.11 10.88 20.78
CA ILE A 309 -15.79 11.89 21.80
C ILE A 309 -14.91 11.26 22.87
N LYS A 310 -13.59 11.47 22.78
CA LYS A 310 -12.62 10.97 23.76
C LYS A 310 -12.62 11.77 25.06
N ASP A 311 -12.04 11.19 26.12
CA ASP A 311 -11.96 11.78 27.46
C ASP A 311 -11.27 13.15 27.53
N SER A 312 -10.38 13.43 26.59
CA SER A 312 -9.67 14.71 26.47
C SER A 312 -10.51 15.83 25.87
N VAL A 313 -11.67 15.53 25.29
CA VAL A 313 -12.53 16.53 24.63
C VAL A 313 -13.17 17.42 25.72
N PRO A 314 -12.92 18.74 25.69
CA PRO A 314 -13.50 19.65 26.68
C PRO A 314 -15.00 19.79 26.48
N GLU A 315 -15.72 20.04 27.57
CA GLU A 315 -17.14 20.38 27.48
C GLU A 315 -17.33 21.68 26.68
N GLY A 316 -18.46 21.78 25.99
CA GLY A 316 -18.76 22.96 25.20
C GLY A 316 -19.73 22.69 24.05
N ARG A 317 -19.90 23.71 23.21
CA ARG A 317 -20.75 23.62 22.02
C ARG A 317 -19.91 23.29 20.79
N TYR A 318 -20.39 22.34 20.01
CA TYR A 318 -19.72 21.82 18.83
C TYR A 318 -20.64 21.84 17.62
N ARG A 319 -20.04 21.81 16.43
CA ARG A 319 -20.72 21.53 15.16
C ARG A 319 -19.81 20.70 14.26
N ILE A 320 -20.42 20.00 13.32
CA ILE A 320 -19.69 19.27 12.28
C ILE A 320 -19.95 19.96 10.95
N ARG A 321 -18.89 20.19 10.18
CA ARG A 321 -18.95 20.72 8.81
C ARG A 321 -18.46 19.67 7.83
N HIS A 322 -19.05 19.66 6.65
CA HIS A 322 -18.68 18.81 5.53
C HIS A 322 -18.33 19.69 4.33
N PHE A 323 -17.26 19.33 3.63
CA PHE A 323 -16.80 20.00 2.41
C PHE A 323 -16.73 18.98 1.29
N GLY A 324 -17.09 19.38 0.08
CA GLY A 324 -17.01 18.49 -1.06
C GLY A 324 -17.17 19.22 -2.38
N HIS A 325 -17.12 18.44 -3.46
CA HIS A 325 -17.34 18.93 -4.80
C HIS A 325 -18.33 18.02 -5.53
N TYR A 326 -19.24 18.63 -6.29
CA TYR A 326 -20.17 17.90 -7.15
C TYR A 326 -19.85 18.17 -8.62
N LYS A 327 -20.07 17.17 -9.48
CA LYS A 327 -19.97 17.32 -10.92
C LYS A 327 -21.36 17.59 -11.51
N TYR A 328 -21.52 18.74 -12.14
CA TYR A 328 -22.79 19.13 -12.73
C TYR A 328 -23.04 18.38 -14.05
N ILE A 329 -24.31 18.11 -14.36
CA ILE A 329 -24.71 17.28 -15.52
C ILE A 329 -24.27 17.86 -16.87
N PHE A 330 -24.16 19.19 -16.98
CA PHE A 330 -23.67 19.87 -18.18
C PHE A 330 -22.16 20.16 -18.14
N GLY A 331 -21.44 19.57 -17.19
CA GLY A 331 -20.00 19.79 -17.00
C GLY A 331 -19.68 20.81 -15.92
N GLY A 332 -18.40 20.82 -15.51
CA GLY A 332 -17.92 21.61 -14.37
C GLY A 332 -17.96 20.84 -13.06
N VAL A 333 -17.03 21.18 -12.17
CA VAL A 333 -16.93 20.64 -10.81
C VAL A 333 -16.98 21.83 -9.85
N TYR A 334 -17.93 21.81 -8.91
CA TYR A 334 -18.24 22.97 -8.07
C TYR A 334 -18.15 22.61 -6.58
N PRO A 335 -17.55 23.47 -5.75
CA PRO A 335 -17.47 23.25 -4.32
C PRO A 335 -18.84 23.47 -3.65
N TYR A 336 -19.04 22.79 -2.52
CA TYR A 336 -20.14 23.06 -1.60
C TYR A 336 -19.66 22.81 -0.17
N GLU A 337 -20.43 23.34 0.79
CA GLU A 337 -20.24 23.04 2.20
C GLU A 337 -21.58 22.79 2.89
N GLY A 338 -21.54 21.96 3.93
CA GLY A 338 -22.66 21.64 4.81
C GLY A 338 -22.27 21.85 6.25
N THR A 339 -23.20 22.30 7.09
CA THR A 339 -22.98 22.49 8.53
C THR A 339 -24.14 21.90 9.32
N THR A 340 -23.86 21.10 10.34
CA THR A 340 -24.90 20.60 11.26
C THR A 340 -25.47 21.73 12.12
N ARG A 341 -26.59 21.46 12.79
CA ARG A 341 -26.94 22.21 14.00
C ARG A 341 -25.85 22.04 15.05
N THR A 342 -25.75 23.01 15.95
CA THR A 342 -24.82 22.90 17.09
C THR A 342 -25.35 21.91 18.13
N PHE A 343 -24.45 21.23 18.82
CA PHE A 343 -24.75 20.32 19.92
C PHE A 343 -23.80 20.54 21.10
N LEU A 344 -24.18 20.09 22.29
CA LEU A 344 -23.38 20.21 23.51
C LEU A 344 -22.67 18.89 23.82
N VAL A 345 -21.38 18.97 24.12
CA VAL A 345 -20.59 17.87 24.68
C VAL A 345 -20.45 18.08 26.18
N GLN A 346 -20.79 17.05 26.95
CA GLN A 346 -20.73 17.04 28.41
C GLN A 346 -19.95 15.83 28.93
N LYS A 347 -19.40 15.91 30.14
CA LYS A 347 -18.85 14.73 30.82
C LYS A 347 -20.00 13.88 31.38
N LYS A 348 -19.84 12.56 31.41
CA LYS A 348 -20.78 11.69 32.12
C LYS A 348 -20.71 12.01 33.60
N GLN A 349 -21.83 12.41 34.21
CA GLN A 349 -21.90 12.53 35.66
C GLN A 349 -21.67 11.13 36.25
N SER A 350 -20.62 11.00 37.06
CA SER A 350 -20.42 9.82 37.89
C SER A 350 -21.49 9.88 38.98
N TYR A 351 -22.46 8.98 38.93
CA TYR A 351 -23.32 8.74 40.09
C TYR A 351 -22.43 8.13 41.18
N MET A 352 -22.12 8.91 42.22
CA MET A 352 -21.53 8.41 43.47
C MET A 352 -22.60 7.71 44.31
#